data_AF-A0A7N4P3A5-F1
#
_entry.id   AF-A0A7N4P3A5-F1
#
_cell.length_a   1.000
_cell.length_b   1.000
_cell.length_c   1.000
_cell.angle_alpha   90.00
_cell.angle_beta   90.00
_cell.angle_gamma   90.00
#
_symmetry.space_group_name_H-M   'P 1'
#
loop_
_entity.id
_entity.type
_entity.pdbx_description
1 polymer ?
#
loop_
_entity_poly.entity_id
_entity_poly.type
_entity_poly.pdbx_seq_one_letter_code
_entity_poly.pdbx_strand_id
1 'polypeptide(L)'
;MTKEELEITIDYKMEIFDYIKLKSFCINKTNAGKIRRETIIWENIFLVNGSDKGLISKIYRELTLIYKKSSHSPIDKWSNDMNRQFSDDEIETITTHMKECSKSLLIREMHIKTTLRYHYTLVRLARITQKDNVECWREFGKTGTLIHLWNCEHIQPFWRAIWNYAPKVIKLCIPFDPAVFLLGLYPKEILKKGKGSVCAKIPVCSG
;
A
#
# COMPACT_ATOMS: atom_id res chain seq x y z
N MET A 1 -5.70 30.99 -4.34
CA MET A 1 -6.59 29.94 -3.85
C MET A 1 -6.77 30.15 -2.36
N THR A 2 -7.97 30.50 -1.92
CA THR A 2 -8.27 30.80 -0.51
C THR A 2 -8.43 29.51 0.30
N LYS A 3 -8.39 29.64 1.64
CA LYS A 3 -8.47 28.52 2.57
C LYS A 3 -9.81 27.74 2.45
N GLU A 4 -10.88 28.43 2.05
CA GLU A 4 -12.21 27.84 1.81
C GLU A 4 -12.28 27.07 0.49
N GLU A 5 -11.64 27.57 -0.58
CA GLU A 5 -11.51 26.83 -1.85
C GLU A 5 -10.73 25.52 -1.65
N LEU A 6 -9.72 25.54 -0.78
CA LEU A 6 -8.95 24.35 -0.39
C LEU A 6 -9.80 23.32 0.40
N GLU A 7 -10.77 23.76 1.21
CA GLU A 7 -11.65 22.86 1.98
C GLU A 7 -12.68 22.15 1.11
N ILE A 8 -13.25 22.83 0.12
CA ILE A 8 -14.11 22.22 -0.92
C ILE A 8 -13.33 21.20 -1.76
N THR A 9 -12.02 21.42 -1.94
CA THR A 9 -11.12 20.56 -2.73
C THR A 9 -10.79 19.23 -2.02
N ILE A 10 -10.88 19.16 -0.68
CA ILE A 10 -10.47 17.99 0.11
C ILE A 10 -11.42 16.79 -0.06
N ASP A 11 -12.69 17.03 -0.43
CA ASP A 11 -13.70 15.97 -0.55
C ASP A 11 -13.80 15.35 -1.96
N TYR A 12 -13.06 15.91 -2.93
CA TYR A 12 -13.18 15.50 -4.33
C TYR A 12 -12.16 14.40 -4.69
N LYS A 13 -12.56 13.14 -4.52
CA LYS A 13 -11.82 11.98 -5.04
C LYS A 13 -11.90 11.97 -6.56
N MET A 14 -10.76 11.94 -7.26
CA MET A 14 -10.75 11.86 -8.73
C MET A 14 -11.46 10.58 -9.19
N GLU A 15 -12.62 10.73 -9.80
CA GLU A 15 -13.39 9.64 -10.39
C GLU A 15 -12.83 9.30 -11.78
N ILE A 16 -13.16 8.11 -12.29
CA ILE A 16 -12.65 7.65 -13.60
C ILE A 16 -13.03 8.61 -14.74
N PHE A 17 -14.18 9.27 -14.61
CA PHE A 17 -14.65 10.29 -15.53
C PHE A 17 -13.79 11.56 -15.49
N ASP A 18 -13.23 11.92 -14.34
CA ASP A 18 -12.34 13.09 -14.24
C ASP A 18 -11.01 12.82 -14.93
N TYR A 19 -10.50 11.59 -14.83
CA TYR A 19 -9.32 11.16 -15.60
C TYR A 19 -9.57 11.20 -17.12
N ILE A 20 -10.72 10.72 -17.59
CA ILE A 20 -11.09 10.76 -19.01
C ILE A 20 -11.18 12.20 -19.51
N LYS A 21 -11.82 13.09 -18.73
CA LYS A 21 -11.89 14.53 -19.03
C LYS A 21 -10.50 15.16 -19.11
N LEU A 22 -9.63 14.92 -18.13
CA LEU A 22 -8.24 15.38 -18.12
C LEU A 22 -7.47 14.90 -19.35
N LYS A 23 -7.58 13.62 -19.67
CA LYS A 23 -6.90 13.01 -20.82
C LYS A 23 -7.36 13.66 -22.12
N SER A 24 -8.67 13.84 -22.29
CA SER A 24 -9.24 14.53 -23.45
C SER A 24 -8.77 15.99 -23.56
N PHE A 25 -8.63 16.67 -22.41
CA PHE A 25 -8.13 18.04 -22.33
C PHE A 25 -6.67 18.12 -22.76
N CYS A 26 -5.80 17.26 -22.22
CA CYS A 26 -4.38 17.22 -22.58
C CYS A 26 -4.16 16.89 -24.07
N ILE A 27 -5.01 16.03 -24.65
CA ILE A 27 -4.96 15.71 -26.10
C ILE A 27 -5.34 16.93 -26.94
N ASN A 28 -6.30 17.74 -26.48
CA ASN A 28 -6.80 18.91 -27.20
C ASN A 28 -6.15 20.25 -26.75
N LYS A 29 -5.00 20.19 -26.07
CA LYS A 29 -4.32 21.34 -25.44
C LYS A 29 -4.09 22.53 -26.40
N THR A 30 -3.94 22.27 -27.70
CA THR A 30 -3.78 23.30 -28.75
C THR A 30 -5.04 24.16 -28.97
N ASN A 31 -6.22 23.68 -28.60
CA ASN A 31 -7.50 24.41 -28.66
C ASN A 31 -7.97 24.93 -27.30
N ALA A 32 -7.15 24.83 -26.25
CA ALA A 32 -7.56 25.13 -24.88
C ALA A 32 -8.00 26.59 -24.68
N GLY A 33 -7.46 27.53 -25.46
CA GLY A 33 -7.90 28.94 -25.46
C GLY A 33 -9.30 29.21 -26.05
N LYS A 34 -9.97 28.21 -26.64
CA LYS A 34 -11.35 28.33 -27.17
C LYS A 34 -12.41 27.76 -26.22
N ILE A 35 -11.99 27.19 -25.09
CA ILE A 35 -12.90 26.55 -24.14
C ILE A 35 -13.59 27.65 -23.32
N ARG A 36 -14.86 27.91 -23.61
CA ARG A 36 -15.69 28.96 -22.97
C ARG A 36 -16.27 28.58 -21.59
N ARG A 37 -15.92 27.42 -21.05
CA ARG A 37 -16.43 26.96 -19.74
C ARG A 37 -15.42 27.25 -18.64
N GLU A 38 -15.90 27.38 -17.40
CA GLU A 38 -15.04 27.37 -16.22
C GLU A 38 -14.18 26.10 -16.20
N THR A 39 -12.89 26.32 -15.97
CA THR A 39 -11.87 25.29 -15.96
C THR A 39 -11.86 24.60 -14.60
N ILE A 40 -11.87 23.28 -14.61
CA ILE A 40 -11.80 22.50 -13.37
C ILE A 40 -10.42 22.73 -12.74
N ILE A 41 -10.32 22.62 -11.42
CA ILE A 41 -9.06 22.77 -10.63
C ILE A 41 -7.87 22.08 -11.31
N TRP A 42 -8.08 20.87 -11.84
CA TRP A 42 -7.05 20.13 -12.56
C TRP A 42 -6.66 20.69 -13.93
N GLU A 43 -7.62 21.23 -14.68
CA GLU A 43 -7.39 21.83 -16.01
C GLU A 43 -6.59 23.15 -15.87
N ASN A 44 -6.79 23.88 -14.76
CA ASN A 44 -6.02 25.09 -14.45
C ASN A 44 -4.50 24.85 -14.32
N ILE A 45 -4.09 23.69 -13.79
CA ILE A 45 -2.66 23.35 -13.66
C ILE A 45 -1.97 23.34 -15.04
N PHE A 46 -2.69 22.91 -16.07
CA PHE A 46 -2.21 22.81 -17.45
C PHE A 46 -2.33 24.12 -18.24
N LEU A 47 -3.24 25.02 -17.84
CA LEU A 47 -3.49 26.30 -18.53
C LEU A 47 -2.60 27.45 -18.05
N VAL A 48 -2.29 27.49 -16.74
CA VAL A 48 -1.50 28.58 -16.14
C VAL A 48 -0.05 28.60 -16.65
N ASN A 49 0.42 27.53 -17.32
CA ASN A 49 1.81 27.39 -17.73
C ASN A 49 1.94 27.11 -19.23
N GLY A 50 2.39 28.09 -20.00
CA GLY A 50 2.71 27.96 -21.42
C GLY A 50 3.97 27.12 -21.73
N SER A 51 4.60 26.52 -20.72
CA SER A 51 5.80 25.68 -20.87
C SER A 51 5.66 24.37 -20.09
N ASP A 52 6.06 23.27 -20.71
CA ASP A 52 6.05 21.94 -20.10
C ASP A 52 7.23 21.74 -19.10
N LYS A 53 8.17 22.70 -19.02
CA LYS A 53 9.31 22.62 -18.10
C LYS A 53 8.84 22.70 -16.64
N GLY A 54 9.14 21.64 -15.87
CA GLY A 54 8.76 21.55 -14.45
C GLY A 54 7.28 21.26 -14.21
N LEU A 55 6.51 20.91 -15.25
CA LEU A 55 5.09 20.56 -15.14
C LEU A 55 4.88 19.35 -14.23
N ILE A 56 5.72 18.31 -14.35
CA ILE A 56 5.66 17.11 -13.50
C ILE A 56 5.85 17.48 -12.03
N SER A 57 6.84 18.31 -11.70
CA SER A 57 7.10 18.74 -10.31
C SER A 57 5.94 19.56 -9.74
N LYS A 58 5.31 20.41 -10.56
CA LYS A 58 4.12 21.18 -10.17
C LYS A 58 2.92 20.27 -9.95
N ILE A 59 2.63 19.34 -10.87
CA ILE A 59 1.60 18.32 -10.71
C ILE A 59 1.83 17.53 -9.42
N TYR A 60 3.06 17.10 -9.18
CA TYR A 60 3.42 16.38 -7.95
C TYR A 60 3.18 17.21 -6.69
N ARG A 61 3.51 18.51 -6.71
CA ARG A 61 3.24 19.43 -5.59
C ARG A 61 1.73 19.58 -5.32
N GLU A 62 0.93 19.82 -6.35
CA GLU A 62 -0.53 19.95 -6.22
C GLU A 62 -1.15 18.63 -5.74
N LEU A 63 -0.74 17.49 -6.31
CA LEU A 63 -1.14 16.16 -5.83
C LEU A 63 -0.77 15.96 -4.35
N THR A 64 0.45 16.34 -3.95
CA THR A 64 0.91 16.21 -2.56
C THR A 64 0.07 17.06 -1.60
N LEU A 65 -0.39 18.24 -2.03
CA LEU A 65 -1.27 19.10 -1.25
C LEU A 65 -2.70 18.53 -1.13
N ILE A 66 -3.23 18.00 -2.22
CA ILE A 66 -4.59 17.41 -2.29
C ILE A 66 -4.66 16.12 -1.47
N TYR A 67 -3.68 15.23 -1.62
CA TYR A 67 -3.65 13.94 -0.93
C TYR A 67 -3.04 14.00 0.48
N LYS A 68 -2.68 15.20 0.97
CA LYS A 68 -2.06 15.40 2.30
C LYS A 68 -2.96 14.93 3.46
N LYS A 69 -4.28 14.80 3.24
CA LYS A 69 -5.28 14.50 4.28
C LYS A 69 -5.89 13.09 4.24
N SER A 70 -5.68 12.29 3.20
CA SER A 70 -6.33 10.95 3.09
C SER A 70 -5.39 9.83 2.66
N SER A 71 -4.11 9.92 3.02
CA SER A 71 -3.31 8.71 3.04
C SER A 71 -3.82 7.85 4.20
N HIS A 72 -4.78 6.97 3.93
CA HIS A 72 -4.86 5.71 4.67
C HIS A 72 -3.51 5.04 4.45
N SER A 73 -2.56 5.33 5.32
CA SER A 73 -1.22 4.80 5.18
C SER A 73 -1.36 3.28 5.12
N PRO A 74 -0.51 2.58 4.35
CA PRO A 74 -0.54 1.12 4.37
C PRO A 74 -0.51 0.56 5.80
N ILE A 75 0.16 1.27 6.71
CA ILE A 75 0.17 1.02 8.15
C ILE A 75 -1.20 1.17 8.80
N ASP A 76 -1.97 2.22 8.54
CA ASP A 76 -3.33 2.37 9.08
C ASP A 76 -4.25 1.23 8.63
N LYS A 77 -4.08 0.79 7.39
CA LYS A 77 -4.83 -0.36 6.88
C LYS A 77 -4.39 -1.66 7.54
N TRP A 78 -3.09 -1.83 7.83
CA TRP A 78 -2.61 -2.95 8.62
C TRP A 78 -3.12 -2.91 10.06
N SER A 79 -3.16 -1.73 10.67
CA SER A 79 -3.68 -1.49 12.01
C SER A 79 -5.14 -1.94 12.13
N ASN A 80 -5.98 -1.53 11.17
CA ASN A 80 -7.38 -1.95 11.09
C ASN A 80 -7.52 -3.46 10.88
N ASP A 81 -6.79 -4.03 9.92
CA ASP A 81 -6.86 -5.47 9.61
C ASP A 81 -6.42 -6.35 10.79
N MET A 82 -5.43 -5.90 11.57
CA MET A 82 -4.90 -6.61 12.74
C MET A 82 -5.61 -6.23 14.05
N ASN A 83 -6.54 -5.27 14.01
CA ASN A 83 -7.16 -4.67 15.19
C ASN A 83 -6.13 -4.25 16.26
N ARG A 84 -5.05 -3.60 15.82
CA ARG A 84 -3.89 -3.21 16.65
C ARG A 84 -3.37 -1.84 16.25
N GLN A 85 -3.16 -0.97 17.22
CA GLN A 85 -2.43 0.28 17.00
C GLN A 85 -0.92 0.04 16.99
N PHE A 86 -0.22 0.69 16.05
CA PHE A 86 1.24 0.71 15.98
C PHE A 86 1.75 2.02 16.55
N SER A 87 2.79 1.94 17.39
CA SER A 87 3.55 3.10 17.87
C SER A 87 4.47 3.66 16.78
N ASP A 88 4.90 4.92 16.92
CA ASP A 88 5.81 5.55 15.95
C ASP A 88 7.14 4.77 15.80
N ASP A 89 7.68 4.26 16.90
CA ASP A 89 8.87 3.38 16.92
C ASP A 89 8.66 2.10 16.09
N GLU A 90 7.48 1.48 16.20
CA GLU A 90 7.13 0.29 15.44
C GLU A 90 6.96 0.62 13.95
N ILE A 91 6.38 1.76 13.62
CA ILE A 91 6.22 2.23 12.25
C ILE A 91 7.59 2.49 11.60
N GLU A 92 8.51 3.13 12.33
CA GLU A 92 9.89 3.32 11.89
C GLU A 92 10.58 1.96 11.71
N THR A 93 10.41 1.04 12.65
CA THR A 93 10.97 -0.32 12.58
C THR A 93 10.48 -1.06 11.34
N ILE A 94 9.17 -1.04 11.06
CA ILE A 94 8.58 -1.66 9.86
C ILE A 94 9.14 -1.02 8.58
N THR A 95 9.26 0.30 8.56
CA THR A 95 9.73 1.07 7.41
C THR A 95 11.20 0.79 7.08
N THR A 96 12.03 0.72 8.11
CA THR A 96 13.45 0.35 7.99
C THR A 96 13.58 -1.11 7.61
N HIS A 97 12.81 -1.99 8.27
CA HIS A 97 12.83 -3.41 8.00
C HIS A 97 12.56 -3.73 6.53
N MET A 98 11.48 -3.22 5.93
CA MET A 98 11.18 -3.54 4.52
C MET A 98 12.28 -3.09 3.53
N LYS A 99 13.14 -2.12 3.90
CA LYS A 99 14.25 -1.64 3.07
C LYS A 99 15.53 -2.48 3.25
N GLU A 100 15.69 -3.11 4.41
CA GLU A 100 16.94 -3.73 4.86
C GLU A 100 16.81 -5.22 5.22
N CYS A 101 15.62 -5.80 5.07
CA CYS A 101 15.28 -7.16 5.53
C CYS A 101 16.12 -8.28 4.90
N SER A 102 16.73 -8.06 3.74
CA SER A 102 17.53 -9.07 3.03
C SER A 102 18.44 -8.44 1.98
N LYS A 103 19.57 -9.11 1.70
CA LYS A 103 20.42 -8.82 0.53
C LYS A 103 19.80 -9.28 -0.78
N SER A 104 18.85 -10.24 -0.74
CA SER A 104 18.14 -10.70 -1.91
C SER A 104 17.10 -9.67 -2.34
N LEU A 105 17.21 -9.19 -3.59
CA LEU A 105 16.27 -8.23 -4.16
C LEU A 105 14.83 -8.79 -4.18
N LEU A 106 14.67 -10.07 -4.50
CA LEU A 106 13.36 -10.72 -4.54
C LEU A 106 12.68 -10.70 -3.17
N ILE A 107 13.41 -11.06 -2.11
CA ILE A 107 12.86 -11.07 -0.74
C ILE A 107 12.50 -9.65 -0.30
N ARG A 108 13.38 -8.68 -0.58
CA ARG A 108 13.13 -7.27 -0.24
C ARG A 108 11.93 -6.70 -0.99
N GLU A 109 11.80 -7.00 -2.28
CA GLU A 109 10.65 -6.61 -3.09
C GLU A 109 9.35 -7.20 -2.53
N MET A 110 9.35 -8.47 -2.10
CA MET A 110 8.17 -9.10 -1.49
C MET A 110 7.76 -8.40 -0.19
N HIS A 111 8.72 -8.06 0.68
CA HIS A 111 8.41 -7.30 1.91
C HIS A 111 7.89 -5.90 1.60
N ILE A 112 8.49 -5.17 0.66
CA ILE A 112 7.99 -3.85 0.23
C ILE A 112 6.56 -3.97 -0.29
N LYS A 113 6.29 -4.93 -1.18
CA LYS A 113 4.94 -5.15 -1.74
C LYS A 113 3.92 -5.53 -0.66
N THR A 114 4.33 -6.32 0.32
CA THR A 114 3.47 -6.72 1.45
C THR A 114 3.18 -5.54 2.36
N THR A 115 4.21 -4.88 2.89
CA THR A 115 4.09 -3.72 3.80
C THR A 115 3.29 -2.60 3.17
N LEU A 116 3.57 -2.26 1.92
CA LEU A 116 2.85 -1.20 1.19
C LEU A 116 1.51 -1.67 0.57
N ARG A 117 1.14 -2.95 0.72
CA ARG A 117 -0.09 -3.56 0.19
C ARG A 117 -0.26 -3.41 -1.33
N TYR A 118 0.82 -3.59 -2.08
CA TYR A 118 0.81 -3.55 -3.55
C TYR A 118 0.10 -4.74 -4.18
N HIS A 119 0.04 -5.89 -3.49
CA HIS A 119 -0.68 -7.04 -4.00
C HIS A 119 -2.15 -6.70 -4.24
N TYR A 120 -2.63 -7.01 -5.44
CA TYR A 120 -4.06 -6.93 -5.72
C TYR A 120 -4.75 -8.04 -4.94
N THR A 121 -5.42 -7.68 -3.84
CA THR A 121 -6.29 -8.61 -3.14
C THR A 121 -7.41 -9.05 -4.08
N LEU A 122 -7.98 -10.24 -3.85
CA LEU A 122 -9.11 -10.75 -4.65
C LEU A 122 -10.27 -9.74 -4.66
N VAL A 123 -10.48 -9.01 -3.57
CA VAL A 123 -11.42 -7.89 -3.48
C VAL A 123 -11.11 -6.77 -4.48
N ARG A 124 -9.84 -6.38 -4.63
CA ARG A 124 -9.44 -5.36 -5.61
C ARG A 124 -9.54 -5.88 -7.03
N LEU A 125 -9.16 -7.13 -7.27
CA LEU A 125 -9.27 -7.77 -8.58
C LEU A 125 -10.73 -7.90 -9.02
N ALA A 126 -11.62 -8.34 -8.12
CA ALA A 126 -13.05 -8.43 -8.34
C ALA A 126 -13.66 -7.06 -8.72
N ARG A 127 -13.31 -5.99 -7.99
CA ARG A 127 -13.73 -4.62 -8.33
C ARG A 127 -13.22 -4.14 -9.69
N ILE A 128 -11.98 -4.48 -10.06
CA ILE A 128 -11.38 -4.10 -11.35
C ILE A 128 -11.99 -4.89 -12.51
N THR A 129 -12.23 -6.19 -12.30
CA THR A 129 -12.72 -7.11 -13.32
C THR A 129 -14.25 -7.21 -13.37
N GLN A 130 -14.96 -6.44 -12.53
CA GLN A 130 -16.42 -6.48 -12.36
C GLN A 130 -16.95 -7.90 -12.08
N LYS A 131 -16.15 -8.72 -11.40
CA LYS A 131 -16.57 -10.04 -10.94
C LYS A 131 -17.15 -9.90 -9.54
N ASP A 132 -18.28 -10.55 -9.29
CA ASP A 132 -18.96 -10.51 -8.00
C ASP A 132 -18.27 -11.35 -6.92
N ASN A 133 -17.34 -12.24 -7.31
CA ASN A 133 -16.65 -13.11 -6.37
C ASN A 133 -15.43 -12.42 -5.73
N VAL A 134 -15.65 -11.81 -4.56
CA VAL A 134 -14.62 -11.25 -3.65
C VAL A 134 -14.10 -12.25 -2.62
N GLU A 135 -14.58 -13.51 -2.70
CA GLU A 135 -14.29 -14.53 -1.72
C GLU A 135 -12.84 -15.02 -1.84
N CYS A 136 -12.36 -15.60 -0.75
CA CYS A 136 -11.11 -16.34 -0.73
C CYS A 136 -11.08 -17.37 -1.87
N TRP A 137 -9.96 -17.45 -2.60
CA TRP A 137 -9.73 -18.45 -3.67
C TRP A 137 -9.80 -19.92 -3.22
N ARG A 138 -9.94 -20.17 -1.91
CA ARG A 138 -10.22 -21.51 -1.36
C ARG A 138 -11.72 -21.72 -1.06
N GLU A 139 -12.59 -20.81 -1.49
CA GLU A 139 -14.06 -20.92 -1.50
C GLU A 139 -14.68 -21.12 -0.10
N PHE A 140 -14.73 -20.05 0.70
CA PHE A 140 -15.31 -20.12 2.06
C PHE A 140 -16.18 -18.92 2.46
N GLY A 141 -16.78 -18.17 1.52
CA GLY A 141 -17.71 -17.07 1.86
C GLY A 141 -17.08 -15.88 2.62
N LYS A 142 -15.76 -15.90 2.85
CA LYS A 142 -15.01 -14.86 3.57
C LYS A 142 -14.23 -14.00 2.58
N THR A 143 -14.28 -12.69 2.79
CA THR A 143 -13.56 -11.69 2.01
C THR A 143 -12.05 -11.96 1.99
N GLY A 144 -11.47 -12.14 0.80
CA GLY A 144 -10.03 -12.42 0.62
C GLY A 144 -9.13 -11.21 0.88
N THR A 145 -8.99 -10.82 2.15
CA THR A 145 -8.03 -9.78 2.59
C THR A 145 -6.63 -10.36 2.82
N LEU A 146 -5.62 -9.50 2.89
CA LEU A 146 -4.24 -9.93 3.21
C LEU A 146 -4.18 -10.61 4.59
N ILE A 147 -4.89 -10.08 5.60
CA ILE A 147 -4.93 -10.70 6.92
C ILE A 147 -5.75 -11.99 6.95
N HIS A 148 -6.74 -12.13 6.05
CA HIS A 148 -7.48 -13.38 5.91
C HIS A 148 -6.55 -14.54 5.54
N LEU A 149 -5.49 -14.33 4.75
CA LEU A 149 -4.51 -15.39 4.44
C LEU A 149 -3.82 -15.94 5.70
N TRP A 150 -3.65 -15.10 6.72
CA TRP A 150 -3.11 -15.50 8.02
C TRP A 150 -4.17 -16.17 8.90
N ASN A 151 -5.38 -15.60 8.96
CA ASN A 151 -6.46 -16.07 9.83
C ASN A 151 -7.36 -17.16 9.20
N CYS A 152 -7.11 -17.55 7.94
CA CYS A 152 -7.90 -18.55 7.25
C CYS A 152 -7.71 -19.91 7.92
N GLU A 153 -8.81 -20.52 8.33
CA GLU A 153 -8.85 -21.79 9.04
C GLU A 153 -8.16 -22.93 8.29
N HIS A 154 -8.24 -22.94 6.96
CA HIS A 154 -7.59 -23.95 6.12
C HIS A 154 -6.10 -23.71 5.90
N ILE A 155 -5.61 -22.49 6.10
CA ILE A 155 -4.22 -22.10 5.86
C ILE A 155 -3.45 -22.01 7.19
N GLN A 156 -4.14 -21.75 8.29
CA GLN A 156 -3.61 -21.75 9.64
C GLN A 156 -2.75 -22.98 9.99
N PRO A 157 -3.17 -24.24 9.67
CA PRO A 157 -2.34 -25.42 9.92
C PRO A 157 -0.97 -25.34 9.24
N PHE A 158 -0.93 -24.83 8.01
CA PHE A 158 0.31 -24.62 7.26
C PHE A 158 1.21 -23.58 7.95
N TRP A 159 0.66 -22.41 8.34
CA TRP A 159 1.43 -21.39 9.05
C TRP A 159 1.95 -21.87 10.40
N ARG A 160 1.15 -22.65 11.14
CA ARG A 160 1.57 -23.25 12.41
C ARG A 160 2.68 -24.28 12.21
N ALA A 161 2.64 -25.07 11.15
CA ALA A 161 3.71 -26.00 10.83
C ALA A 161 5.04 -25.27 10.55
N ILE A 162 5.00 -24.18 9.77
CA ILE A 162 6.17 -23.31 9.52
C ILE A 162 6.67 -22.71 10.83
N TRP A 163 5.77 -22.15 11.64
CA TRP A 163 6.11 -21.52 12.91
C TRP A 163 6.74 -22.51 13.90
N ASN A 164 6.23 -23.74 14.00
CA ASN A 164 6.80 -24.78 14.84
C ASN A 164 8.19 -25.24 14.37
N TYR A 165 8.43 -25.18 13.05
CA TYR A 165 9.72 -25.56 12.47
C TYR A 165 10.77 -24.45 12.57
N ALA A 166 10.36 -23.19 12.44
CA ALA A 166 11.28 -22.05 12.38
C ALA A 166 12.30 -22.00 13.53
N PRO A 167 11.92 -22.14 14.83
CA PRO A 167 12.87 -22.15 15.95
C PRO A 167 13.94 -23.23 15.85
N LYS A 168 13.66 -24.38 15.21
CA LYS A 168 14.63 -25.47 15.05
C LYS A 168 15.76 -25.09 14.09
N VAL A 169 15.46 -24.28 13.07
CA VAL A 169 16.43 -23.84 12.06
C VAL A 169 17.17 -22.59 12.53
N ILE A 170 16.43 -21.60 13.02
CA ILE A 170 16.99 -20.27 13.31
C ILE A 170 17.50 -20.14 14.74
N LYS A 171 17.17 -21.11 15.62
CA LYS A 171 17.49 -21.11 17.06
C LYS A 171 16.97 -19.87 17.81
N LEU A 172 15.85 -19.32 17.36
CA LEU A 172 15.18 -18.17 17.97
C LEU A 172 13.69 -18.49 18.14
N CYS A 173 13.14 -18.13 19.30
CA CYS A 173 11.71 -18.21 19.54
C CYS A 173 11.04 -16.97 18.95
N ILE A 174 10.25 -17.15 17.90
CA ILE A 174 9.49 -16.08 17.24
C ILE A 174 8.04 -16.16 17.74
N PRO A 175 7.38 -15.05 18.10
CA PRO A 175 5.95 -15.05 18.38
C PRO A 175 5.11 -15.46 17.16
N PHE A 176 4.02 -16.21 17.35
CA PHE A 176 3.06 -16.49 16.28
C PHE A 176 2.12 -15.29 16.06
N ASP A 177 2.69 -14.18 15.58
CA ASP A 177 2.00 -12.90 15.40
C ASP A 177 2.14 -12.45 13.93
N PRO A 178 1.03 -12.15 13.23
CA PRO A 178 1.07 -11.68 11.84
C PRO A 178 1.92 -10.42 11.66
N ALA A 179 2.03 -9.52 12.64
CA ALA A 179 2.89 -8.34 12.53
C ALA A 179 4.37 -8.72 12.43
N VAL A 180 4.77 -9.83 13.08
CA VAL A 180 6.15 -10.34 12.99
C VAL A 180 6.43 -10.92 11.60
N PHE A 181 5.51 -11.73 11.07
CA PHE A 181 5.70 -12.43 9.80
C PHE A 181 5.48 -11.54 8.57
N LEU A 182 4.47 -10.67 8.60
CA LEU A 182 4.08 -9.83 7.45
C LEU A 182 4.81 -8.49 7.44
N LEU A 183 5.05 -7.89 8.60
CA LEU A 183 5.63 -6.55 8.72
C LEU A 183 7.07 -6.55 9.25
N GLY A 184 7.58 -7.70 9.69
CA GLY A 184 8.95 -7.84 10.20
C GLY A 184 9.19 -7.17 11.56
N LEU A 185 8.13 -7.05 12.36
CA LEU A 185 8.18 -6.44 13.69
C LEU A 185 8.69 -7.46 14.71
N TYR A 186 9.98 -7.81 14.60
CA TYR A 186 10.61 -8.79 15.50
C TYR A 186 10.85 -8.20 16.90
N PRO A 187 10.66 -9.01 17.96
CA PRO A 187 11.07 -8.62 19.31
C PRO A 187 12.55 -8.19 19.36
N LYS A 188 12.86 -7.18 20.18
CA LYS A 188 14.20 -6.57 20.28
C LYS A 188 15.27 -7.60 20.65
N GLU A 189 14.90 -8.64 21.39
CA GLU A 189 15.78 -9.74 21.81
C GLU A 189 16.26 -10.57 20.62
N ILE A 190 15.42 -10.73 19.59
CA ILE A 190 15.73 -11.45 18.34
C ILE A 190 16.67 -10.61 17.48
N LEU A 191 16.39 -9.31 17.36
CA LEU A 191 17.21 -8.36 16.61
C LEU A 191 18.63 -8.24 17.17
N LYS A 192 18.79 -8.31 18.51
CA LYS A 192 20.11 -8.26 19.18
C LYS A 192 20.92 -9.55 19.03
N LYS A 193 20.28 -10.72 18.93
CA LYS A 193 20.95 -12.03 18.81
C LYS A 193 21.30 -12.41 17.37
N GLY A 194 20.60 -11.86 16.38
CA GLY A 194 20.80 -12.17 14.98
C GLY A 194 21.98 -11.42 14.35
N LYS A 195 23.16 -12.06 14.24
CA LYS A 195 24.15 -11.64 13.23
C LYS A 195 23.61 -12.00 11.84
N GLY A 196 22.98 -11.03 11.16
CA GLY A 196 22.43 -11.14 9.80
C GLY A 196 20.91 -10.94 9.72
N SER A 197 20.43 -10.57 8.53
CA SER A 197 19.05 -10.17 8.28
C SER A 197 18.05 -11.32 8.50
N VAL A 198 17.09 -11.14 9.43
CA VAL A 198 16.17 -12.19 9.90
C VAL A 198 15.32 -12.80 8.76
N CYS A 199 14.93 -12.02 7.76
CA CYS A 199 14.10 -12.50 6.64
C CYS A 199 14.82 -13.42 5.66
N ALA A 200 16.15 -13.48 5.68
CA ALA A 200 16.88 -14.48 4.89
C ALA A 200 16.79 -15.89 5.51
N LYS A 201 16.31 -16.00 6.75
CA LYS A 201 16.23 -17.26 7.52
C LYS A 201 14.81 -17.77 7.71
N ILE A 202 13.80 -16.99 7.34
CA ILE A 202 12.38 -17.38 7.41
C ILE A 202 11.88 -17.47 5.96
N PRO A 203 11.39 -18.64 5.52
CA PRO A 203 10.82 -18.76 4.19
C PRO A 203 9.55 -17.92 4.13
N VAL A 204 9.63 -16.76 3.47
CA VAL A 204 8.45 -16.00 3.06
C VAL A 204 7.88 -16.76 1.86
N CYS A 205 6.66 -17.27 1.98
CA CYS A 205 6.02 -18.06 0.93
C CYS A 205 5.90 -17.23 -0.36
N SER A 206 6.67 -17.62 -1.37
CA SER A 206 6.42 -17.27 -2.76
C SER A 206 5.26 -18.13 -3.27
N GLY A 207 4.11 -17.51 -3.49
CA GLY A 207 3.06 -18.02 -4.37
C GLY A 207 3.21 -17.43 -5.75
#